data_AF-A0A514WVP2-F1
#
_entry.id   AF-A0A514WVP2-F1
#
_cell.length_a   1.000
_cell.length_b   1.000
_cell.length_c   1.000
_cell.angle_alpha   90.00
_cell.angle_beta   90.00
_cell.angle_gamma   90.00
#
_symmetry.space_group_name_H-M   'P 1'
#
loop_
_entity.id
_entity.type
_entity.pdbx_description
1 polymer ?
#
loop_
_entity_poly.entity_id
_entity_poly.type
_entity_poly.pdbx_seq_one_letter_code
_entity_poly.pdbx_strand_id
1 'polypeptide(L)'
;MLSLLIILLASVSFAWTGVWNGGGGLLVDGAPVTVGSALEKPKDKLQAAQIPGLALLVNSIHSLNLPEEAKSEVLRAINPSAVRSYYKVSDSVYPDVREEMVTRYSRELGVSRDQVALFALTYTENHPSQKGERSVFLFPHFFALKKESEQAAVLFHEALWQLKSFATYQEVIRCEALMQKYLENPKSREAYFNFMTYFMKNFLANATQKAGT
;
A
#
# COMPACT_ATOMS: atom_id res chain seq x y z
N MET A 1 22.47 -12.12 45.10
CA MET A 1 21.47 -11.08 44.73
C MET A 1 22.20 -9.98 43.98
N LEU A 2 21.56 -9.44 42.93
CA LEU A 2 21.97 -8.31 42.09
C LEU A 2 23.01 -8.57 40.98
N SER A 3 22.52 -8.76 39.76
CA SER A 3 23.11 -8.19 38.55
C SER A 3 21.97 -7.97 37.55
N LEU A 4 21.50 -6.72 37.54
CA LEU A 4 20.37 -6.22 36.77
C LEU A 4 20.82 -6.04 35.32
N LEU A 5 20.32 -6.88 34.42
CA LEU A 5 20.52 -6.77 32.98
C LEU A 5 19.66 -5.61 32.45
N ILE A 6 20.25 -4.43 32.30
CA ILE A 6 19.62 -3.29 31.62
C ILE A 6 19.70 -3.56 30.11
N ILE A 7 18.59 -4.02 29.54
CA ILE A 7 18.39 -4.08 28.09
C ILE A 7 18.26 -2.63 27.61
N LEU A 8 19.32 -2.14 26.95
CA LEU A 8 19.26 -0.97 26.09
C LEU A 8 18.36 -1.30 24.90
N LEU A 9 17.07 -0.94 25.00
CA LEU A 9 16.25 -0.70 23.83
C LEU A 9 16.79 0.57 23.15
N ALA A 10 17.47 0.36 22.04
CA ALA A 10 17.85 1.43 21.13
C ALA A 10 16.57 2.15 20.65
N SER A 11 16.35 3.32 21.21
CA SER A 11 15.37 4.31 20.79
C SER A 11 15.74 4.82 19.40
N VAL A 12 15.05 4.30 18.38
CA VAL A 12 15.10 4.89 17.03
C VAL A 12 14.19 6.11 17.03
N SER A 13 14.69 7.21 17.57
CA SER A 13 14.04 8.52 17.49
C SER A 13 14.27 9.11 16.10
N PHE A 14 13.35 8.86 15.16
CA PHE A 14 13.18 9.73 13.99
C PHE A 14 12.01 10.68 14.29
N ALA A 15 12.33 11.96 14.46
CA ALA A 15 11.37 13.03 14.71
C ALA A 15 10.55 13.33 13.45
N TRP A 16 9.49 12.54 13.28
CA TRP A 16 8.26 12.87 12.55
C TRP A 16 7.13 12.47 13.50
N THR A 17 6.25 13.40 13.89
CA THR A 17 5.29 13.21 15.00
C THR A 17 4.02 12.43 14.62
N GLY A 18 3.98 11.84 13.42
CA GLY A 18 2.89 10.99 12.96
C GLY A 18 3.40 9.57 12.78
N VAL A 19 2.63 8.59 13.24
CA VAL A 19 2.95 7.19 12.95
C VAL A 19 2.76 6.96 11.45
N TRP A 20 3.84 6.55 10.79
CA TRP A 20 3.82 6.26 9.36
C TRP A 20 3.04 4.98 9.12
N ASN A 21 1.78 5.15 8.75
CA ASN A 21 0.92 4.08 8.28
C ASN A 21 1.05 4.08 6.77
N GLY A 22 1.35 2.94 6.15
CA GLY A 22 1.28 2.81 4.71
C GLY A 22 -0.13 3.07 4.17
N GLY A 23 -0.39 2.62 2.93
CA GLY A 23 -1.74 2.60 2.38
C GLY A 23 -2.79 2.00 3.33
N GLY A 24 -4.05 2.35 3.11
CA GLY A 24 -5.13 2.15 4.07
C GLY A 24 -5.75 0.75 4.11
N GLY A 25 -5.05 -0.34 3.78
CA GLY A 25 -5.66 -1.68 3.82
C GLY A 25 -5.72 -2.37 5.20
N LEU A 26 -6.91 -2.83 5.62
CA LEU A 26 -7.14 -3.67 6.80
C LEU A 26 -7.63 -5.07 6.40
N LEU A 27 -7.25 -6.10 7.17
CA LEU A 27 -7.87 -7.43 7.09
C LEU A 27 -8.89 -7.62 8.23
N VAL A 28 -10.08 -8.13 7.93
CA VAL A 28 -11.02 -8.71 8.92
C VAL A 28 -11.44 -10.09 8.42
N ASP A 29 -11.30 -11.12 9.27
CA ASP A 29 -11.65 -12.52 8.96
C ASP A 29 -11.00 -13.08 7.69
N GLY A 30 -9.77 -12.67 7.38
CA GLY A 30 -9.02 -13.11 6.19
C GLY A 30 -9.48 -12.45 4.89
N ALA A 31 -10.45 -11.53 4.93
CA ALA A 31 -10.86 -10.70 3.81
C ALA A 31 -10.25 -9.29 3.93
N PRO A 32 -9.77 -8.68 2.84
CA PRO A 32 -9.39 -7.29 2.84
C PRO A 32 -10.66 -6.45 2.96
N VAL A 33 -10.83 -5.80 4.11
CA VAL A 33 -11.94 -4.89 4.33
C VAL A 33 -11.52 -3.52 3.85
N THR A 34 -12.15 -3.13 2.76
CA THR A 34 -12.05 -1.81 2.14
C THR A 34 -13.43 -1.20 2.36
N VAL A 35 -13.53 -0.29 3.32
CA VAL A 35 -14.83 0.14 3.88
C VAL A 35 -15.58 1.05 2.91
N GLY A 36 -16.90 0.88 2.85
CA GLY A 36 -17.85 1.91 2.41
C GLY A 36 -18.71 1.52 1.21
N SER A 37 -19.84 0.86 1.47
CA SER A 37 -20.88 0.46 0.52
C SER A 37 -21.76 1.59 -0.01
N ALA A 38 -21.24 2.81 -0.09
CA ALA A 38 -22.00 3.95 -0.62
C ALA A 38 -21.05 4.98 -1.22
N LEU A 39 -20.62 4.78 -2.47
CA LEU A 39 -19.89 5.82 -3.18
C LEU A 39 -20.54 6.14 -4.52
N GLU A 40 -21.07 7.35 -4.64
CA GLU A 40 -21.01 8.05 -5.92
C GLU A 40 -19.53 8.13 -6.33
N LYS A 41 -19.20 7.73 -7.56
CA LYS A 41 -17.83 7.83 -8.08
C LYS A 41 -17.39 9.31 -7.98
N PRO A 42 -16.28 9.63 -7.30
CA PRO A 42 -15.76 10.99 -7.28
C PRO A 42 -15.55 11.46 -8.72
N LYS A 43 -15.91 12.73 -8.98
CA LYS A 43 -15.79 13.30 -10.34
C LYS A 43 -14.33 13.41 -10.79
N ASP A 44 -13.39 13.44 -9.85
CA ASP A 44 -11.97 13.74 -10.11
C ASP A 44 -11.15 12.45 -10.34
N LYS A 45 -11.47 11.75 -11.44
CA LYS A 45 -10.61 10.66 -11.93
C LYS A 45 -9.29 11.23 -12.45
N LEU A 46 -8.18 10.70 -11.94
CA LEU A 46 -6.84 11.12 -12.31
C LEU A 46 -6.35 10.39 -13.57
N GLN A 47 -5.67 11.12 -14.44
CA GLN A 47 -4.84 10.55 -15.50
C GLN A 47 -3.49 10.09 -14.93
N ALA A 48 -2.81 9.17 -15.61
CA ALA A 48 -1.52 8.63 -15.14
C ALA A 48 -0.48 9.73 -14.82
N ALA A 49 -0.40 10.77 -15.65
CA ALA A 49 0.51 11.90 -15.45
C ALA A 49 0.20 12.75 -14.20
N GLN A 50 -1.00 12.62 -13.63
CA GLN A 50 -1.46 13.36 -12.46
C GLN A 50 -1.30 12.56 -11.16
N ILE A 51 -0.69 11.38 -11.19
CA ILE A 51 -0.50 10.50 -10.03
C ILE A 51 0.98 10.55 -9.61
N PRO A 52 1.35 11.35 -8.60
CA PRO A 52 2.71 11.42 -8.09
C PRO A 52 3.26 10.04 -7.70
N GLY A 53 4.54 9.77 -7.98
CA GLY A 53 5.18 8.49 -7.68
C GLY A 53 4.85 7.35 -8.64
N LEU A 54 3.85 7.47 -9.51
CA LEU A 54 3.47 6.40 -10.43
C LEU A 54 4.58 6.11 -11.46
N ALA A 55 5.16 7.15 -12.06
CA ALA A 55 6.21 6.98 -13.07
C ALA A 55 7.46 6.31 -12.48
N LEU A 56 7.90 6.77 -11.29
CA LEU A 56 8.98 6.13 -10.54
C LEU A 56 8.68 4.65 -10.29
N LEU A 57 7.50 4.34 -9.74
CA LEU A 57 7.10 2.97 -9.42
C LEU A 57 7.11 2.07 -10.66
N VAL A 58 6.50 2.50 -11.77
CA VAL A 58 6.44 1.74 -13.03
C VAL A 58 7.84 1.44 -13.56
N ASN A 59 8.70 2.46 -13.62
CA ASN A 59 10.09 2.30 -14.09
C ASN A 59 10.88 1.35 -13.19
N SER A 60 10.68 1.44 -11.87
CA SER A 60 11.31 0.53 -10.91
C SER A 60 10.86 -0.91 -11.14
N ILE A 61 9.55 -1.17 -11.31
CA ILE A 61 9.04 -2.52 -11.62
C ILE A 61 9.63 -3.07 -12.91
N HIS A 62 9.76 -2.26 -13.96
CA HIS A 62 10.39 -2.68 -15.22
C HIS A 62 11.85 -3.11 -15.04
N SER A 63 12.57 -2.48 -14.10
CA SER A 63 13.97 -2.77 -13.80
C SER A 63 14.20 -4.01 -12.91
N LEU A 64 13.15 -4.54 -12.27
CA LEU A 64 13.26 -5.74 -11.45
C LEU A 64 13.47 -6.97 -12.32
N ASN A 65 14.32 -7.90 -11.83
CA ASN A 65 14.49 -9.21 -12.44
C ASN A 65 13.33 -10.14 -12.04
N LEU A 66 12.14 -9.86 -12.58
CA LEU A 66 10.94 -10.67 -12.46
C LEU A 66 10.64 -11.38 -13.78
N PRO A 67 10.02 -12.58 -13.76
CA PRO A 67 9.39 -13.15 -14.95
C PRO A 67 8.41 -12.15 -15.58
N GLU A 68 8.30 -12.14 -16.91
CA GLU A 68 7.48 -11.16 -17.62
C GLU A 68 6.00 -11.25 -17.25
N GLU A 69 5.50 -12.46 -16.95
CA GLU A 69 4.14 -12.68 -16.50
C GLU A 69 3.88 -12.01 -15.15
N ALA A 70 4.81 -12.19 -14.19
CA ALA A 70 4.73 -11.56 -12.88
C ALA A 70 4.86 -10.03 -12.98
N LYS A 71 5.76 -9.55 -13.83
CA LYS A 71 5.92 -8.11 -14.11
C LYS A 71 4.64 -7.51 -14.68
N SER A 72 4.01 -8.18 -15.65
CA SER A 72 2.73 -7.79 -16.23
C SER A 72 1.60 -7.76 -15.19
N GLU A 73 1.54 -8.75 -14.29
CA GLU A 73 0.55 -8.79 -13.21
C GLU A 73 0.72 -7.62 -12.23
N VAL A 74 1.96 -7.34 -11.82
CA VAL A 74 2.27 -6.21 -10.93
C VAL A 74 1.95 -4.88 -11.60
N LEU A 75 2.34 -4.69 -12.86
CA LEU A 75 2.04 -3.48 -13.62
C LEU A 75 0.53 -3.29 -13.81
N ARG A 76 -0.24 -4.37 -14.02
CA ARG A 76 -1.71 -4.31 -14.08
C ARG A 76 -2.34 -3.91 -12.75
N ALA A 77 -1.74 -4.33 -11.64
CA ALA A 77 -2.15 -3.94 -10.30
C ALA A 77 -1.77 -2.50 -9.94
N ILE A 78 -0.97 -1.79 -10.76
CA ILE A 78 -0.51 -0.42 -10.49
C ILE A 78 -1.08 0.56 -11.52
N ASN A 79 -0.99 0.25 -12.81
CA ASN A 79 -1.31 1.21 -13.87
C ASN A 79 -2.81 1.52 -13.95
N PRO A 80 -3.18 2.80 -14.14
CA PRO A 80 -4.54 3.16 -14.56
C PRO A 80 -4.93 2.41 -15.84
N SER A 81 -6.12 1.83 -15.87
CA SER A 81 -6.64 1.05 -16.98
C SER A 81 -8.18 1.05 -16.98
N ALA A 82 -8.80 0.27 -17.85
CA ALA A 82 -10.25 0.05 -17.80
C ALA A 82 -10.70 -0.59 -16.49
N VAL A 83 -9.84 -1.39 -15.85
CA VAL A 83 -10.14 -2.13 -14.62
C VAL A 83 -9.54 -1.51 -13.35
N ARG A 84 -8.69 -0.49 -13.49
CA ARG A 84 -8.08 0.24 -12.36
C ARG A 84 -8.16 1.75 -12.56
N SER A 85 -8.79 2.46 -11.61
CA SER A 85 -8.91 3.92 -11.66
C SER A 85 -8.40 4.56 -10.37
N TYR A 86 -7.83 5.75 -10.49
CA TYR A 86 -7.39 6.56 -9.36
C TYR A 86 -8.25 7.81 -9.25
N TYR A 87 -8.64 8.15 -8.03
CA TYR A 87 -9.45 9.32 -7.73
C TYR A 87 -8.74 10.16 -6.69
N LYS A 88 -8.75 11.48 -6.88
CA LYS A 88 -8.39 12.41 -5.81
C LYS A 88 -9.63 12.68 -4.96
N VAL A 89 -9.52 12.54 -3.65
CA VAL A 89 -10.62 12.83 -2.72
C VAL A 89 -10.21 13.87 -1.69
N SER A 90 -11.15 14.70 -1.25
CA SER A 90 -10.99 15.50 -0.04
C SER A 90 -11.47 14.70 1.17
N ASP A 91 -11.05 15.13 2.37
CA ASP A 91 -11.49 14.53 3.64
C ASP A 91 -13.03 14.56 3.83
N SER A 92 -13.71 15.46 3.13
CA SER A 92 -15.16 15.66 3.21
C SER A 92 -15.98 14.73 2.32
N VAL A 93 -15.36 14.05 1.35
CA VAL A 93 -16.12 13.26 0.37
C VAL A 93 -16.69 11.99 1.00
N TYR A 94 -16.05 11.44 2.04
CA TYR A 94 -16.50 10.22 2.74
C TYR A 94 -16.22 10.28 4.26
N PRO A 95 -16.91 11.16 5.01
CA PRO A 95 -16.62 11.39 6.42
C PRO A 95 -16.81 10.13 7.27
N ASP A 96 -17.87 9.35 7.03
CA ASP A 96 -18.15 8.13 7.80
C ASP A 96 -17.12 7.03 7.55
N VAL A 97 -16.73 6.84 6.28
CA VAL A 97 -15.67 5.88 5.92
C VAL A 97 -14.34 6.30 6.54
N ARG A 98 -14.00 7.59 6.47
CA ARG A 98 -12.78 8.12 7.08
C ARG A 98 -12.77 7.91 8.59
N GLU A 99 -13.88 8.21 9.26
CA GLU A 99 -14.05 8.06 10.70
C GLU A 99 -13.90 6.60 11.14
N GLU A 100 -14.53 5.68 10.41
CA GLU A 100 -14.41 4.25 10.62
C GLU A 100 -12.95 3.79 10.46
N MET A 101 -12.28 4.20 9.39
CA MET A 101 -10.90 3.82 9.11
C MET A 101 -9.94 4.37 10.17
N VAL A 102 -10.05 5.64 10.51
CA VAL A 102 -9.25 6.26 11.57
C VAL A 102 -9.43 5.54 12.90
N THR A 103 -10.67 5.19 13.25
CA THR A 103 -10.97 4.46 14.49
C THR A 103 -10.34 3.06 14.50
N ARG A 104 -10.47 2.32 13.39
CA ARG A 104 -9.88 0.98 13.27
C ARG A 104 -8.36 1.04 13.35
N TYR A 105 -7.71 1.90 12.55
CA TYR A 105 -6.25 2.06 12.56
C TYR A 105 -5.72 2.49 13.92
N SER A 106 -6.38 3.45 14.57
CA SER A 106 -6.01 3.90 15.92
C SER A 106 -5.96 2.71 16.90
N ARG A 107 -6.96 1.82 16.85
CA ARG A 107 -7.02 0.63 17.69
C ARG A 107 -5.93 -0.38 17.36
N GLU A 108 -5.75 -0.73 16.08
CA GLU A 108 -4.77 -1.74 15.66
C GLU A 108 -3.32 -1.30 15.92
N LEU A 109 -3.05 0.00 15.82
CA LEU A 109 -1.72 0.57 16.00
C LEU A 109 -1.43 0.99 17.45
N GLY A 110 -2.45 1.06 18.30
CA GLY A 110 -2.32 1.57 19.66
C GLY A 110 -1.97 3.06 19.74
N VAL A 111 -2.39 3.85 18.75
CA VAL A 111 -2.11 5.29 18.63
C VAL A 111 -3.40 6.09 18.76
N SER A 112 -3.32 7.38 19.09
CA SER A 112 -4.51 8.22 19.13
C SER A 112 -5.04 8.50 17.71
N ARG A 113 -6.34 8.79 17.61
CA ARG A 113 -7.03 8.96 16.32
C ARG A 113 -6.46 10.09 15.47
N ASP A 114 -6.01 11.17 16.10
CA ASP A 114 -5.35 12.32 15.48
C ASP A 114 -3.95 12.00 14.93
N GLN A 115 -3.35 10.88 15.34
CA GLN A 115 -2.05 10.41 14.81
C GLN A 115 -2.21 9.50 13.58
N VAL A 116 -3.44 9.13 13.21
CA VAL A 116 -3.70 8.29 12.04
C VAL A 116 -3.76 9.15 10.78
N ALA A 117 -2.77 8.99 9.91
CA ALA A 117 -2.82 9.51 8.55
C ALA A 117 -3.37 8.43 7.59
N LEU A 118 -4.30 8.84 6.72
CA LEU A 118 -4.80 8.02 5.62
C LEU A 118 -4.25 8.59 4.31
N PHE A 119 -3.52 7.77 3.57
CA PHE A 119 -2.89 8.15 2.30
C PHE A 119 -3.71 7.69 1.10
N ALA A 120 -4.08 6.41 1.08
CA ALA A 120 -4.85 5.83 -0.01
C ALA A 120 -5.80 4.74 0.50
N LEU A 121 -6.82 4.43 -0.29
CA LEU A 121 -7.69 3.28 -0.08
C LEU A 121 -8.07 2.66 -1.43
N THR A 122 -7.88 1.36 -1.59
CA THR A 122 -8.30 0.61 -2.79
C THR A 122 -9.56 -0.20 -2.50
N TYR A 123 -10.59 -0.14 -3.34
CA TYR A 123 -11.63 -1.18 -3.34
C TYR A 123 -11.15 -2.43 -4.07
N THR A 124 -11.39 -3.58 -3.46
CA THR A 124 -11.11 -4.90 -4.05
C THR A 124 -12.40 -5.63 -4.46
N GLU A 125 -12.29 -6.55 -5.43
CA GLU A 125 -13.41 -7.26 -6.08
C GLU A 125 -14.31 -8.09 -5.14
N ASN A 126 -13.93 -8.28 -3.88
CA ASN A 126 -14.77 -8.96 -2.90
C ASN A 126 -15.96 -8.11 -2.44
N HIS A 127 -16.08 -6.86 -2.91
CA HIS A 127 -17.27 -6.05 -2.69
C HIS A 127 -18.39 -6.47 -3.67
N PRO A 128 -19.55 -6.97 -3.19
CA PRO A 128 -20.61 -7.56 -4.02
C PRO A 128 -21.17 -6.64 -5.11
N SER A 129 -21.07 -5.32 -4.95
CA SER A 129 -21.63 -4.32 -5.86
C SER A 129 -20.67 -3.79 -6.94
N GLN A 130 -19.40 -4.19 -6.97
CA GLN A 130 -18.40 -3.64 -7.92
C GLN A 130 -17.48 -4.73 -8.51
N LYS A 131 -18.06 -5.81 -9.04
CA LYS A 131 -17.31 -6.83 -9.78
C LYS A 131 -16.63 -6.20 -11.01
N GLY A 132 -15.30 -6.25 -11.06
CA GLY A 132 -14.48 -5.92 -12.24
C GLY A 132 -13.84 -4.53 -12.28
N GLU A 133 -14.22 -3.59 -11.41
CA GLU A 133 -13.57 -2.27 -11.32
C GLU A 133 -12.88 -2.11 -9.96
N ARG A 134 -11.56 -1.83 -9.99
CA ARG A 134 -10.78 -1.56 -8.79
C ARG A 134 -10.44 -0.07 -8.72
N SER A 135 -11.00 0.62 -7.75
CA SER A 135 -10.81 2.06 -7.58
C SER A 135 -9.87 2.35 -6.42
N VAL A 136 -8.93 3.27 -6.60
CA VAL A 136 -8.01 3.76 -5.57
C VAL A 136 -8.29 5.23 -5.30
N PHE A 137 -8.56 5.57 -4.04
CA PHE A 137 -8.83 6.93 -3.60
C PHE A 137 -7.58 7.46 -2.91
N LEU A 138 -7.01 8.53 -3.44
CA LEU A 138 -5.84 9.21 -2.90
C LEU A 138 -6.32 10.37 -2.04
N PHE A 139 -6.02 10.31 -0.76
CA PHE A 139 -6.41 11.29 0.25
C PHE A 139 -5.42 12.46 0.30
N PRO A 140 -5.77 13.60 0.94
CA PRO A 140 -4.89 14.77 1.00
C PRO A 140 -3.48 14.48 1.52
N HIS A 141 -3.33 13.56 2.49
CA HIS A 141 -2.01 13.20 3.05
C HIS A 141 -1.07 12.57 2.00
N PHE A 142 -1.59 11.86 1.00
CA PHE A 142 -0.78 11.32 -0.10
C PHE A 142 -0.10 12.42 -0.91
N PHE A 143 -0.86 13.48 -1.23
CA PHE A 143 -0.32 14.63 -1.96
C PHE A 143 0.58 15.52 -1.09
N ALA A 144 0.53 15.38 0.23
CA ALA A 144 1.39 16.10 1.16
C ALA A 144 2.75 15.42 1.41
N LEU A 145 2.94 14.18 0.93
CA LEU A 145 4.24 13.48 0.99
C LEU A 145 5.30 14.26 0.21
N LYS A 146 6.50 14.37 0.79
CA LYS A 146 7.58 15.20 0.24
C LYS A 146 8.46 14.43 -0.74
N LYS A 147 8.59 13.12 -0.57
CA LYS A 147 9.40 12.28 -1.45
C LYS A 147 8.53 11.50 -2.41
N GLU A 148 8.97 11.44 -3.66
CA GLU A 148 8.33 10.61 -4.68
C GLU A 148 8.42 9.11 -4.34
N SER A 149 9.47 8.67 -3.66
CA SER A 149 9.62 7.29 -3.17
C SER A 149 8.55 6.90 -2.15
N GLU A 150 8.12 7.81 -1.28
CA GLU A 150 7.04 7.59 -0.31
C GLU A 150 5.70 7.44 -1.04
N GLN A 151 5.43 8.30 -2.02
CA GLN A 151 4.23 8.22 -2.86
C GLN A 151 4.20 6.90 -3.65
N ALA A 152 5.31 6.53 -4.28
CA ALA A 152 5.46 5.26 -4.98
C ALA A 152 5.26 4.04 -4.05
N ALA A 153 5.77 4.10 -2.81
CA ALA A 153 5.57 3.06 -1.82
C ALA A 153 4.10 2.89 -1.43
N VAL A 154 3.35 3.99 -1.23
CA VAL A 154 1.90 3.94 -0.98
C VAL A 154 1.15 3.35 -2.17
N LEU A 155 1.49 3.74 -3.41
CA LEU A 155 0.85 3.15 -4.61
C LEU A 155 1.13 1.64 -4.72
N PHE A 156 2.34 1.22 -4.35
CA PHE A 156 2.73 -0.18 -4.31
C PHE A 156 1.97 -0.94 -3.21
N HIS A 157 1.83 -0.35 -2.02
CA HIS A 157 0.99 -0.89 -0.93
C HIS A 157 -0.41 -1.23 -1.44
N GLU A 158 -1.05 -0.30 -2.14
CA GLU A 158 -2.37 -0.49 -2.72
C GLU A 158 -2.42 -1.60 -3.78
N ALA A 159 -1.32 -1.82 -4.52
CA ALA A 159 -1.20 -2.92 -5.46
C ALA A 159 -1.03 -4.28 -4.77
N LEU A 160 -0.37 -4.34 -3.59
CA LEU A 160 -0.15 -5.59 -2.86
C LEU A 160 -1.47 -6.27 -2.45
N TRP A 161 -2.46 -5.48 -2.02
CA TRP A 161 -3.81 -5.98 -1.72
C TRP A 161 -4.51 -6.59 -2.94
N GLN A 162 -4.14 -6.15 -4.14
CA GLN A 162 -4.68 -6.69 -5.37
C GLN A 162 -3.98 -7.95 -5.85
N LEU A 163 -2.67 -8.03 -5.60
CA LEU A 163 -1.88 -9.22 -5.91
C LEU A 163 -2.20 -10.37 -4.96
N LYS A 164 -2.47 -10.06 -3.68
CA LYS A 164 -2.82 -11.05 -2.67
C LYS A 164 -3.85 -10.46 -1.70
N SER A 165 -5.13 -10.65 -2.02
CA SER A 165 -6.26 -10.14 -1.23
C SER A 165 -6.26 -10.63 0.22
N PHE A 166 -5.70 -11.81 0.48
CA PHE A 166 -5.62 -12.43 1.81
C PHE A 166 -4.26 -12.22 2.50
N ALA A 167 -3.43 -11.28 2.00
CA ALA A 167 -2.15 -10.95 2.64
C ALA A 167 -2.37 -10.31 4.01
N THR A 168 -1.55 -10.60 5.00
CA THR A 168 -1.69 -9.93 6.30
C THR A 168 -1.23 -8.48 6.22
N TYR A 169 -1.76 -7.61 7.09
CA TYR A 169 -1.31 -6.22 7.16
C TYR A 169 0.20 -6.11 7.39
N GLN A 170 0.75 -6.98 8.25
CA GLN A 170 2.20 -7.03 8.49
C GLN A 170 2.98 -7.45 7.24
N GLU A 171 2.43 -8.35 6.41
CA GLU A 171 3.06 -8.72 5.13
C GLU A 171 3.13 -7.52 4.18
N VAL A 172 2.02 -6.78 4.07
CA VAL A 172 1.93 -5.61 3.18
C VAL A 172 2.86 -4.49 3.64
N ILE A 173 2.78 -4.08 4.90
CA ILE A 173 3.63 -3.01 5.47
C ILE A 173 5.11 -3.36 5.38
N ARG A 174 5.48 -4.62 5.65
CA ARG A 174 6.87 -5.06 5.52
C ARG A 174 7.35 -4.98 4.07
N CYS A 175 6.52 -5.41 3.12
CA CYS A 175 6.87 -5.37 1.70
C CYS A 175 6.98 -3.92 1.19
N GLU A 176 6.06 -3.05 1.58
CA GLU A 176 6.10 -1.60 1.30
C GLU A 176 7.39 -0.97 1.82
N ALA A 177 7.74 -1.20 3.10
CA ALA A 177 8.96 -0.64 3.68
C ALA A 177 10.23 -1.11 2.95
N LEU A 178 10.27 -2.37 2.52
CA LEU A 178 11.37 -2.91 1.71
C LEU A 178 11.41 -2.28 0.31
N MET A 179 10.26 -2.11 -0.32
CA MET A 179 10.15 -1.44 -1.61
C MET A 179 10.62 0.02 -1.52
N GLN A 180 10.17 0.76 -0.51
CA GLN A 180 10.63 2.14 -0.30
C GLN A 180 12.14 2.23 -0.13
N LYS A 181 12.74 1.33 0.68
CA LYS A 181 14.20 1.29 0.83
C LYS A 181 14.92 1.05 -0.49
N TYR A 182 14.36 0.19 -1.36
CA TYR A 182 14.87 -0.02 -2.71
C TYR A 182 14.69 1.22 -3.60
N LEU A 183 13.53 1.87 -3.58
CA LEU A 183 13.26 3.09 -4.34
C LEU A 183 14.19 4.25 -3.94
N GLU A 184 14.49 4.39 -2.64
CA GLU A 184 15.42 5.40 -2.13
C GLU A 184 16.88 5.07 -2.46
N ASN A 185 17.22 3.79 -2.64
CA ASN A 185 18.60 3.33 -2.89
C ASN A 185 18.67 2.21 -3.95
N PRO A 186 18.32 2.47 -5.22
CA PRO A 186 18.16 1.42 -6.24
C PRO A 186 19.47 0.72 -6.62
N LYS A 187 20.63 1.34 -6.34
CA LYS A 187 21.97 0.75 -6.52
C LYS A 187 22.38 -0.17 -5.36
N SER A 188 21.65 -0.17 -4.25
CA SER A 188 21.95 -1.03 -3.11
C SER A 188 21.52 -2.46 -3.40
N ARG A 189 22.52 -3.34 -3.57
CA ARG A 189 22.30 -4.78 -3.76
C ARG A 189 21.53 -5.39 -2.58
N GLU A 190 21.80 -4.92 -1.37
CA GLU A 190 21.10 -5.38 -0.16
C GLU A 190 19.61 -5.00 -0.19
N ALA A 191 19.29 -3.73 -0.47
CA ALA A 191 17.90 -3.27 -0.53
C ALA A 191 17.12 -4.04 -1.60
N TYR A 192 17.73 -4.20 -2.79
CA TYR A 192 17.17 -5.01 -3.87
C TYR A 192 16.94 -6.47 -3.44
N PHE A 193 17.95 -7.12 -2.86
CA PHE A 193 17.86 -8.54 -2.49
C PHE A 193 16.82 -8.79 -1.39
N ASN A 194 16.80 -7.92 -0.37
CA ASN A 194 15.84 -8.01 0.72
C ASN A 194 14.40 -7.82 0.22
N PHE A 195 14.17 -6.82 -0.64
CA PHE A 195 12.87 -6.61 -1.27
C PHE A 195 12.45 -7.80 -2.14
N MET A 196 13.29 -8.20 -3.11
CA MET A 196 12.94 -9.25 -4.06
C MET A 196 12.71 -10.60 -3.39
N THR A 197 13.55 -10.98 -2.41
CA THR A 197 13.37 -12.23 -1.66
C THR A 197 12.03 -12.25 -0.94
N TYR A 198 11.68 -11.13 -0.28
CA TYR A 198 10.42 -11.04 0.46
C TYR A 198 9.21 -11.00 -0.48
N PHE A 199 9.27 -10.16 -1.53
CA PHE A 199 8.18 -9.97 -2.47
C PHE A 199 7.87 -11.25 -3.23
N MET A 200 8.88 -11.93 -3.78
CA MET A 200 8.68 -13.19 -4.50
C MET A 200 8.06 -14.27 -3.59
N LYS A 201 8.59 -14.42 -2.37
CA LYS A 201 8.12 -15.44 -1.43
C LYS A 201 6.67 -15.22 -1.00
N ASN A 202 6.28 -13.98 -0.72
CA ASN A 202 5.01 -13.71 -0.04
C ASN A 202 3.88 -13.25 -0.98
N PHE A 203 4.20 -12.73 -2.17
CA PHE A 203 3.21 -12.16 -3.09
C PHE A 203 3.19 -12.80 -4.47
N LEU A 204 4.29 -13.42 -4.95
CA LEU A 204 4.36 -14.00 -6.30
C LEU A 204 4.44 -15.53 -6.34
N ALA A 205 4.67 -16.21 -5.22
CA ALA A 205 4.83 -17.67 -5.16
C ALA A 205 3.63 -18.48 -5.68
N ASN A 206 2.44 -17.87 -5.74
CA ASN A 206 1.21 -18.52 -6.20
C ASN A 206 0.80 -18.13 -7.63
N ALA A 207 1.40 -17.08 -8.22
CA ALA A 207 1.07 -16.62 -9.57
C ALA A 207 1.54 -17.63 -10.64
N THR A 208 2.66 -18.30 -10.40
CA THR A 208 3.22 -19.32 -11.31
C THR A 208 2.44 -20.64 -11.34
N GLN A 209 1.68 -20.98 -10.28
CA GLN A 209 0.86 -22.20 -10.29
C GLN A 209 -0.40 -22.09 -11.17
N LYS A 210 -0.95 -20.88 -11.36
CA LYS A 210 -2.13 -20.65 -12.20
C LYS A 210 -1.84 -20.60 -13.71
N ALA A 211 -0.58 -20.48 -14.10
CA ALA A 211 -0.17 -20.44 -15.52
C ALA A 211 0.08 -21.85 -16.12
N GLY A 212 -0.02 -22.91 -15.30
CA GLY A 212 0.22 -24.30 -15.71
C GLY A 212 -1.05 -25.16 -15.84
N THR A 213 -2.23 -24.56 -15.80
CA THR A 213 -3.55 -25.22 -15.95
C THR A 213 -4.37 -24.51 -17.01
#